data_AF-A0A6S6U6F0-F1
#
_entry.id   AF-A0A6S6U6F0-F1
#
_cell.length_a   1.000
_cell.length_b   1.000
_cell.length_c   1.000
_cell.angle_alpha   90.00
_cell.angle_beta   90.00
_cell.angle_gamma   90.00
#
_symmetry.space_group_name_H-M   'P 1'
#
loop_
_entity.id
_entity.type
_entity.pdbx_description
1 polymer ?
#
loop_
_entity_poly.entity_id
_entity_poly.type
_entity_poly.pdbx_seq_one_letter_code
_entity_poly.pdbx_strand_id
1 'polypeptide(L)'
;MYFITIYPRIDDTIELYEREMIMKQIIVMIVMSNLLLANVGIVKNIIGKVELQRAQKVLLLHKGSAVNNGDIIMTKSKSSIGITFDDGTRLSLGENAIFVINKFKVDPAKKEYDVDLNLKKGKAVFSSGKVGKLAPESVKFRIPEGIIGIRGTKFAVEVK
;
A
#
# COMPACT_ATOMS: atom_id res chain seq x y z
N MET A 1 3.05 -34.15 -61.59
CA MET A 1 3.45 -33.19 -60.54
C MET A 1 2.42 -33.29 -59.43
N TYR A 2 2.64 -34.19 -58.45
CA TYR A 2 1.72 -34.39 -57.33
C TYR A 2 2.24 -33.58 -56.14
N PHE A 3 1.50 -32.56 -55.73
CA PHE A 3 1.75 -31.83 -54.49
C PHE A 3 1.34 -32.72 -53.32
N ILE A 4 2.32 -33.16 -52.53
CA ILE A 4 2.08 -33.87 -51.27
C ILE A 4 1.75 -32.79 -50.24
N THR A 5 0.46 -32.59 -49.96
CA THR A 5 0.01 -31.78 -48.82
C THR A 5 0.29 -32.57 -47.55
N ILE A 6 1.33 -32.18 -46.83
CA ILE A 6 1.75 -32.80 -45.58
C ILE A 6 0.75 -32.34 -44.49
N TYR A 7 -0.19 -33.20 -44.12
CA TYR A 7 -1.00 -32.96 -42.93
C TYR A 7 -0.13 -33.19 -41.69
N PRO A 8 -0.06 -32.24 -40.74
CA PRO A 8 0.72 -32.44 -39.52
C PRO A 8 0.19 -33.65 -38.73
N ARG A 9 1.11 -34.42 -38.14
CA ARG A 9 0.80 -35.61 -37.35
C ARG A 9 -0.05 -35.19 -36.14
N ILE A 10 -1.12 -35.93 -35.84
CA ILE A 10 -2.09 -35.60 -34.78
C ILE A 10 -1.39 -35.38 -33.43
N ASP A 11 -0.36 -36.17 -33.13
CA ASP A 11 0.45 -36.05 -31.92
C ASP A 11 1.11 -34.66 -31.76
N ASP A 12 1.62 -34.08 -32.87
CA ASP A 12 2.27 -32.76 -32.88
C ASP A 12 1.25 -31.64 -32.64
N THR A 13 -0.01 -31.82 -33.09
CA THR A 13 -1.08 -30.83 -32.90
C THR A 13 -1.62 -30.80 -31.47
N ILE A 14 -1.63 -31.95 -30.77
CA ILE A 14 -2.04 -32.07 -29.37
C ILE A 14 -0.99 -31.44 -28.46
N GLU A 15 0.31 -31.69 -28.71
CA GLU A 15 1.37 -31.06 -27.93
C GLU A 15 1.35 -29.53 -28.06
N LEU A 16 1.10 -29.01 -29.26
CA LEU A 16 0.97 -27.56 -29.47
C LEU A 16 -0.23 -26.96 -28.71
N TYR A 17 -1.36 -27.67 -28.65
CA TYR A 17 -2.56 -27.25 -27.92
C TYR A 17 -2.35 -27.26 -26.39
N GLU A 18 -1.68 -28.29 -25.86
CA GLU A 18 -1.30 -28.37 -24.45
C GLU A 18 -0.37 -27.20 -24.05
N ARG A 19 0.62 -26.87 -24.88
CA ARG A 19 1.53 -25.73 -24.63
C ARG A 19 0.80 -24.39 -24.63
N GLU A 20 -0.11 -24.18 -25.58
CA GLU A 20 -0.99 -23.00 -25.64
C GLU A 20 -1.89 -22.89 -24.40
N MET A 21 -2.47 -24.02 -23.96
CA MET A 21 -3.37 -24.08 -22.81
C MET A 21 -2.61 -23.81 -21.51
N ILE A 22 -1.41 -24.38 -21.34
CA ILE A 22 -0.51 -24.14 -20.20
C ILE A 22 -0.05 -22.67 -20.19
N MET A 23 0.33 -22.10 -21.34
CA MET A 23 0.70 -20.69 -21.45
C MET A 23 -0.44 -19.75 -21.06
N LYS A 24 -1.67 -20.02 -21.51
CA LYS A 24 -2.87 -19.24 -21.14
C LYS A 24 -3.17 -19.35 -19.63
N GLN A 25 -3.04 -20.53 -19.03
CA GLN A 25 -3.24 -20.73 -17.59
C GLN A 25 -2.22 -19.95 -16.74
N ILE A 26 -0.94 -19.96 -17.13
CA ILE A 26 0.12 -19.21 -16.45
C ILE A 26 -0.16 -17.70 -16.51
N ILE A 27 -0.56 -17.19 -17.68
CA ILE A 27 -0.92 -15.78 -17.85
C ILE A 27 -2.10 -15.40 -16.96
N VAL A 28 -3.13 -16.24 -16.86
CA VAL A 28 -4.30 -15.99 -15.99
C VAL A 28 -3.91 -15.96 -14.50
N MET A 29 -3.04 -16.86 -14.03
CA MET A 29 -2.56 -16.84 -12.64
C MET A 29 -1.75 -15.58 -12.30
N ILE A 30 -0.93 -15.08 -13.23
CA ILE A 30 -0.17 -13.84 -13.06
C ILE A 30 -1.12 -12.63 -12.96
N VAL A 31 -2.16 -12.58 -13.80
CA VAL A 31 -3.12 -11.45 -13.79
C VAL A 31 -3.96 -11.44 -12.50
N MET A 32 -4.36 -12.59 -11.99
CA MET A 32 -5.21 -12.70 -10.80
C MET A 32 -4.49 -12.31 -9.48
N SER A 33 -3.16 -12.41 -9.44
CA SER A 33 -2.36 -12.12 -8.24
C SER A 33 -2.34 -10.64 -7.83
N ASN A 34 -2.72 -9.73 -8.75
CA ASN A 34 -2.65 -8.28 -8.51
C ASN A 34 -3.87 -7.69 -7.75
N LEU A 35 -4.87 -8.51 -7.40
CA LEU A 35 -6.10 -8.04 -6.74
C LEU A 35 -6.04 -7.98 -5.21
N LEU A 36 -4.89 -8.30 -4.59
CA LEU A 36 -4.71 -8.33 -3.13
C LEU A 36 -4.20 -7.01 -2.53
N LEU A 37 -4.36 -5.88 -3.21
CA LEU A 37 -4.11 -4.58 -2.59
C LEU A 37 -5.24 -4.26 -1.62
N ALA A 38 -5.13 -4.79 -0.40
CA ALA A 38 -5.94 -4.38 0.72
C ALA A 38 -5.69 -2.90 1.00
N ASN A 39 -6.75 -2.10 0.88
CA ASN A 39 -6.75 -0.72 1.36
C ASN A 39 -6.52 -0.77 2.87
N VAL A 40 -5.66 0.11 3.38
CA VAL A 40 -5.31 0.16 4.80
C VAL A 40 -5.88 1.39 5.51
N GLY A 41 -6.37 2.35 4.72
CA GLY A 41 -7.00 3.56 5.23
C GLY A 41 -7.59 4.43 4.14
N ILE A 42 -8.26 5.48 4.58
CA ILE A 42 -8.99 6.43 3.73
C ILE A 42 -8.61 7.86 4.10
N VAL A 43 -8.41 8.70 3.08
CA VAL A 43 -8.21 10.14 3.23
C VAL A 43 -9.52 10.81 3.65
N LYS A 44 -9.55 11.43 4.84
CA LYS A 44 -10.74 12.11 5.37
C LYS A 44 -10.81 13.58 5.02
N ASN A 45 -9.70 14.26 4.98
CA ASN A 45 -9.60 15.66 4.60
C ASN A 45 -8.29 15.91 3.85
N ILE A 46 -8.34 16.85 2.92
CA ILE A 46 -7.20 17.31 2.15
C ILE A 46 -7.33 18.81 1.94
N ILE A 47 -6.22 19.51 2.08
CA ILE A 47 -6.06 20.94 1.79
C ILE A 47 -4.85 21.07 0.89
N GLY A 48 -4.96 21.84 -0.19
CA GLY A 48 -3.87 22.02 -1.14
C GLY A 48 -3.59 20.79 -2.00
N LYS A 49 -2.33 20.61 -2.40
CA LYS A 49 -1.90 19.56 -3.33
C LYS A 49 -1.14 18.46 -2.58
N VAL A 50 -1.66 17.25 -2.65
CA VAL A 50 -1.03 16.06 -2.06
C VAL A 50 -0.92 14.98 -3.11
N GLU A 51 0.31 14.49 -3.29
CA GLU A 51 0.66 13.46 -4.26
C GLU A 51 0.92 12.16 -3.49
N LEU A 52 0.50 11.04 -4.07
CA LEU A 52 0.76 9.70 -3.59
C LEU A 52 1.53 8.94 -4.65
N GLN A 53 2.71 8.45 -4.30
CA GLN A 53 3.48 7.57 -5.14
C GLN A 53 3.24 6.13 -4.71
N ARG A 54 2.68 5.33 -5.63
CA ARG A 54 2.45 3.90 -5.47
C ARG A 54 3.27 3.16 -6.52
N ALA A 55 4.28 2.42 -6.08
CA ALA A 55 5.28 1.83 -6.95
C ALA A 55 5.89 2.89 -7.90
N GLN A 56 5.63 2.79 -9.21
CA GLN A 56 6.14 3.71 -10.23
C GLN A 56 5.11 4.77 -10.67
N LYS A 57 3.91 4.78 -10.09
CA LYS A 57 2.83 5.72 -10.45
C LYS A 57 2.71 6.82 -9.41
N VAL A 58 2.62 8.05 -9.86
CA VAL A 58 2.26 9.20 -9.03
C VAL A 58 0.79 9.53 -9.27
N LEU A 59 0.01 9.54 -8.19
CA LEU A 59 -1.42 9.80 -8.17
C LEU A 59 -1.68 11.07 -7.36
N LEU A 60 -2.71 11.82 -7.74
CA LEU A 60 -3.19 12.92 -6.91
C LEU A 60 -4.17 12.37 -5.87
N LEU A 61 -3.97 12.72 -4.60
CA LEU A 61 -4.91 12.35 -3.55
C LEU A 61 -6.08 13.33 -3.52
N HIS A 62 -7.25 12.78 -3.24
CA HIS A 62 -8.47 13.52 -2.99
C HIS A 62 -9.13 12.99 -1.72
N LYS A 63 -10.12 13.73 -1.21
CA LYS A 63 -10.95 13.23 -0.11
C LYS A 63 -11.63 11.93 -0.54
N GLY A 64 -11.54 10.90 0.28
CA GLY A 64 -12.06 9.56 0.00
C GLY A 64 -11.10 8.63 -0.73
N SER A 65 -9.94 9.11 -1.20
CA SER A 65 -8.91 8.23 -1.76
C SER A 65 -8.44 7.20 -0.74
N ALA A 66 -8.20 5.97 -1.20
CA ALA A 66 -7.64 4.91 -0.37
C ALA A 66 -6.11 4.97 -0.36
N VAL A 67 -5.53 4.63 0.79
CA VAL A 67 -4.09 4.45 0.97
C VAL A 67 -3.80 2.98 1.27
N ASN A 68 -2.67 2.50 0.77
CA ASN A 68 -2.28 1.09 0.77
C ASN A 68 -0.85 0.94 1.31
N ASN A 69 -0.47 -0.30 1.61
CA ASN A 69 0.90 -0.64 1.96
C ASN A 69 1.87 -0.32 0.81
N GLY A 70 3.02 0.26 1.17
CA GLY A 70 4.05 0.71 0.23
C GLY A 70 3.81 2.11 -0.35
N ASP A 71 2.73 2.79 0.01
CA ASP A 71 2.46 4.12 -0.49
C ASP A 71 3.36 5.19 0.15
N ILE A 72 3.82 6.11 -0.68
CA ILE A 72 4.58 7.30 -0.27
C ILE A 72 3.68 8.52 -0.48
N ILE A 73 3.34 9.21 0.59
CA ILE A 73 2.52 10.41 0.58
C ILE A 73 3.42 11.64 0.67
N MET A 74 3.23 12.56 -0.25
CA MET A 74 4.00 13.80 -0.36
C MET A 74 3.05 15.00 -0.36
N THR A 75 3.12 15.83 0.67
CA THR A 75 2.37 17.08 0.73
C THR A 75 3.21 18.23 0.19
N LYS A 76 2.63 19.11 -0.61
CA LYS A 76 3.32 20.33 -1.07
C LYS A 76 3.23 21.44 -0.01
N SER A 77 3.77 22.62 -0.33
CA SER A 77 3.62 23.83 0.49
C SER A 77 2.14 24.19 0.67
N LYS A 78 1.78 24.77 1.83
CA LYS A 78 0.40 25.16 2.19
C LYS A 78 -0.62 24.02 2.04
N SER A 79 -0.17 22.78 2.18
CA SER A 79 -0.99 21.59 1.99
C SER A 79 -1.05 20.77 3.27
N SER A 80 -2.17 20.10 3.52
CA SER A 80 -2.32 19.18 4.63
C SER A 80 -3.26 18.05 4.27
N ILE A 81 -3.11 16.92 4.94
CA ILE A 81 -3.93 15.73 4.71
C ILE A 81 -4.19 15.04 6.03
N GLY A 82 -5.40 14.53 6.23
CA GLY A 82 -5.72 13.64 7.33
C GLY A 82 -6.23 12.30 6.82
N ILE A 83 -5.67 11.25 7.37
CA ILE A 83 -5.87 9.86 6.99
C ILE A 83 -6.42 9.14 8.21
N THR A 84 -7.47 8.35 8.00
CA THR A 84 -7.98 7.41 8.99
C THR A 84 -7.72 6.00 8.49
N PHE A 85 -6.97 5.23 9.27
CA PHE A 85 -6.73 3.81 9.00
C PHE A 85 -7.86 2.95 9.55
N ASP A 86 -7.92 1.70 9.10
CA ASP A 86 -9.03 0.79 9.41
C ASP A 86 -9.13 0.42 10.91
N ASP A 87 -8.03 0.49 11.65
CA ASP A 87 -8.00 0.24 13.10
C ASP A 87 -8.48 1.45 13.94
N GLY A 88 -8.84 2.55 13.27
CA GLY A 88 -9.22 3.82 13.89
C GLY A 88 -8.04 4.77 14.18
N THR A 89 -6.81 4.39 13.79
CA THR A 89 -5.66 5.29 13.86
C THR A 89 -5.89 6.50 12.97
N ARG A 90 -5.54 7.68 13.47
CA ARG A 90 -5.63 8.93 12.70
C ARG A 90 -4.24 9.53 12.55
N LEU A 91 -3.90 9.88 11.32
CA LEU A 91 -2.65 10.53 10.97
C LEU A 91 -2.97 11.80 10.19
N SER A 92 -2.47 12.93 10.67
CA SER A 92 -2.51 14.19 9.94
C SER A 92 -1.10 14.58 9.55
N LEU A 93 -0.88 14.91 8.28
CA LEU A 93 0.39 15.42 7.77
C LEU A 93 0.24 16.90 7.44
N GLY A 94 1.25 17.68 7.84
CA GLY A 94 1.38 19.09 7.50
C GLY A 94 1.98 19.30 6.11
N GLU A 95 2.40 20.52 5.83
CA GLU A 95 3.03 20.90 4.57
C GLU A 95 4.45 20.34 4.43
N ASN A 96 4.90 20.18 3.17
CA ASN A 96 6.24 19.70 2.82
C ASN A 96 6.64 18.38 3.50
N ALA A 97 5.66 17.52 3.77
CA ALA A 97 5.85 16.26 4.45
C ALA A 97 6.06 15.12 3.45
N ILE A 98 6.94 14.18 3.81
CA ILE A 98 7.17 12.93 3.09
C ILE A 98 6.94 11.81 4.08
N PHE A 99 5.90 11.03 3.85
CA PHE A 99 5.47 9.95 4.74
C PHE A 99 5.34 8.64 3.96
N VAL A 100 5.79 7.55 4.54
CA VAL A 100 5.80 6.22 3.93
C VAL A 100 5.04 5.25 4.82
N ILE A 101 4.09 4.55 4.22
CA ILE A 101 3.39 3.43 4.85
C ILE A 101 4.16 2.17 4.48
N ASN A 102 5.15 1.78 5.28
CA ASN A 102 5.94 0.58 4.97
C ASN A 102 5.06 -0.66 5.09
N LYS A 103 4.33 -0.76 6.21
CA LYS A 103 3.47 -1.90 6.48
C LYS A 103 2.35 -1.49 7.43
N PHE A 104 1.15 -1.90 7.10
CA PHE A 104 -0.02 -1.76 7.92
C PHE A 104 -0.83 -3.05 7.74
N LYS A 105 -0.62 -3.97 8.69
CA LYS A 105 -1.31 -5.25 8.75
C LYS A 105 -1.99 -5.36 10.10
N VAL A 106 -3.32 -5.44 10.06
CA VAL A 106 -4.16 -5.53 11.25
C VAL A 106 -5.17 -6.65 10.99
N ASP A 107 -4.95 -7.79 11.63
CA ASP A 107 -5.87 -8.92 11.61
C ASP A 107 -6.32 -9.24 13.05
N PRO A 108 -7.47 -8.68 13.48
CA PRO A 108 -8.00 -8.94 14.81
C PRO A 108 -8.40 -10.41 15.03
N ALA A 109 -8.76 -11.14 13.97
CA ALA A 109 -9.20 -12.53 14.07
C ALA A 109 -8.01 -13.45 14.37
N LYS A 110 -6.86 -13.19 13.74
CA LYS A 110 -5.61 -13.95 13.94
C LYS A 110 -4.70 -13.38 15.03
N LYS A 111 -5.07 -12.25 15.66
CA LYS A 111 -4.23 -11.48 16.59
C LYS A 111 -2.88 -11.10 15.98
N GLU A 112 -2.84 -10.86 14.67
CA GLU A 112 -1.64 -10.43 13.96
C GLU A 112 -1.69 -8.92 13.75
N TYR A 113 -0.72 -8.22 14.32
CA TYR A 113 -0.59 -6.78 14.21
C TYR A 113 0.84 -6.42 13.82
N ASP A 114 0.99 -5.65 12.74
CA ASP A 114 2.28 -5.14 12.27
C ASP A 114 2.06 -3.80 11.57
N VAL A 115 2.40 -2.72 12.27
CA VAL A 115 2.24 -1.35 11.80
C VAL A 115 3.60 -0.66 11.82
N ASP A 116 4.16 -0.44 10.64
CA ASP A 116 5.42 0.27 10.39
C ASP A 116 5.14 1.50 9.53
N LEU A 117 5.22 2.66 10.18
CA LEU A 117 4.99 3.97 9.60
C LEU A 117 6.29 4.77 9.64
N ASN A 118 6.58 5.53 8.60
CA ASN A 118 7.85 6.26 8.52
C ASN A 118 7.64 7.68 8.02
N LEU A 119 7.90 8.65 8.87
CA LEU A 119 7.92 10.06 8.50
C LEU A 119 9.35 10.46 8.16
N LYS A 120 9.61 10.71 6.88
CA LYS A 120 10.93 11.13 6.39
C LYS A 120 11.18 12.62 6.58
N LYS A 121 10.14 13.44 6.47
CA LYS A 121 10.21 14.89 6.57
C LYS A 121 8.85 15.48 6.88
N GLY A 122 8.83 16.67 7.49
CA GLY A 122 7.65 17.50 7.71
C GLY A 122 7.01 17.25 9.06
N LYS A 123 5.75 17.68 9.19
CA LYS A 123 4.98 17.59 10.43
C LYS A 123 3.98 16.45 10.35
N ALA A 124 3.88 15.67 11.41
CA ALA A 124 2.84 14.68 11.57
C ALA A 124 2.19 14.78 12.94
N VAL A 125 0.87 14.63 12.98
CA VAL A 125 0.10 14.40 14.21
C VAL A 125 -0.48 13.01 14.12
N PHE A 126 -0.10 12.16 15.06
CA PHE A 126 -0.53 10.78 15.12
C PHE A 126 -1.42 10.56 16.34
N SER A 127 -2.49 9.79 16.17
CA SER A 127 -3.37 9.36 17.25
C SER A 127 -3.61 7.86 17.11
N SER A 128 -3.12 7.09 18.07
CA SER A 128 -3.22 5.62 18.06
C SER A 128 -4.66 5.12 18.02
N GLY A 129 -4.94 4.17 17.13
CA GLY A 129 -6.17 3.40 17.07
C GLY A 129 -6.20 2.25 18.06
N LYS A 130 -7.02 1.23 17.75
CA LYS A 130 -7.19 0.03 18.59
C LYS A 130 -5.88 -0.76 18.70
N VAL A 131 -5.10 -0.86 17.62
CA VAL A 131 -3.87 -1.66 17.60
C VAL A 131 -2.82 -1.10 18.54
N GLY A 132 -2.65 0.23 18.57
CA GLY A 132 -1.70 0.87 19.49
C GLY A 132 -2.05 0.75 20.98
N LYS A 133 -3.25 0.24 21.31
CA LYS A 133 -3.65 -0.14 22.68
C LYS A 133 -3.54 -1.64 22.92
N LEU A 134 -3.88 -2.46 21.93
CA LEU A 134 -3.90 -3.92 22.04
C LEU A 134 -2.50 -4.55 21.93
N ALA A 135 -1.69 -4.05 21.00
CA ALA A 135 -0.35 -4.53 20.69
C ALA A 135 0.59 -3.32 20.45
N PRO A 136 0.92 -2.55 21.51
CA PRO A 136 1.76 -1.36 21.40
C PRO A 136 3.14 -1.64 20.78
N GLU A 137 3.71 -2.82 21.04
CA GLU A 137 4.99 -3.30 20.50
C GLU A 137 4.99 -3.54 18.99
N SER A 138 3.81 -3.77 18.42
CA SER A 138 3.60 -3.96 16.98
C SER A 138 3.51 -2.66 16.20
N VAL A 139 3.46 -1.50 16.87
CA VAL A 139 3.35 -0.19 16.22
C VAL A 139 4.67 0.55 16.30
N LYS A 140 5.31 0.74 15.16
CA LYS A 140 6.58 1.44 15.00
C LYS A 140 6.37 2.68 14.16
N PHE A 141 6.60 3.84 14.75
CA PHE A 141 6.63 5.10 14.03
C PHE A 141 8.09 5.57 13.91
N ARG A 142 8.65 5.45 12.71
CA ARG A 142 10.04 5.82 12.41
C ARG A 142 10.12 7.28 11.97
N ILE A 143 11.20 7.90 12.39
CA ILE A 143 11.71 9.19 11.93
C ILE A 143 13.22 9.05 11.68
N PRO A 144 13.87 9.93 10.91
CA PRO A 144 15.32 9.90 10.74
C PRO A 144 16.10 9.86 12.06
N GLU A 145 15.57 10.51 13.10
CA GLU A 145 16.18 10.60 14.43
C GLU A 145 15.97 9.35 15.30
N GLY A 146 15.13 8.39 14.88
CA GLY A 146 14.88 7.16 15.64
C GLY A 146 13.48 6.57 15.48
N ILE A 147 13.04 5.84 16.50
CA ILE A 147 11.73 5.16 16.53
C ILE A 147 10.94 5.66 17.74
N ILE A 148 9.72 6.13 17.48
CA ILE A 148 8.75 6.49 18.51
C ILE A 148 7.92 5.24 18.83
N GLY A 149 8.05 4.75 20.07
CA GLY A 149 7.20 3.69 20.60
C GLY A 149 5.83 4.24 20.99
N ILE A 150 4.76 3.53 20.65
CA ILE A 150 3.38 3.96 20.91
C ILE A 150 2.77 3.10 22.02
N ARG A 151 2.32 3.74 23.10
CA ARG A 151 1.61 3.09 24.21
C ARG A 151 0.29 3.82 24.48
N GLY A 152 -0.60 3.84 23.49
CA GLY A 152 -1.89 4.54 23.59
C GLY A 152 -1.79 6.06 23.62
N THR A 153 -1.04 6.66 22.70
CA THR A 153 -0.67 8.08 22.75
C THR A 153 -1.11 8.84 21.50
N LYS A 154 -1.50 10.10 21.71
CA LYS A 154 -1.58 11.11 20.66
C LYS A 154 -0.32 11.98 20.75
N PHE A 155 0.43 12.09 19.67
CA PHE A 155 1.64 12.90 19.63
C PHE A 155 1.70 13.72 18.35
N ALA A 156 2.51 14.79 18.40
CA ALA A 156 2.91 15.56 17.23
C ALA A 156 4.42 15.49 17.12
N VAL A 157 4.93 15.33 15.90
CA VAL A 157 6.36 15.28 15.60
C VAL A 157 6.64 16.14 14.37
N GLU A 158 7.79 16.79 14.39
CA GLU A 158 8.32 17.56 13.27
C GLU A 158 9.72 17.05 12.96
N VAL A 159 9.92 16.69 11.69
CA VAL A 159 11.21 16.26 11.14
C VAL A 159 11.61 17.28 10.09
N LYS A 160 12.85 17.80 10.17
CA LYS A 160 13.34 18.86 9.29
C LYS A 160 13.83 18.33 7.94
#